data_AF-A0A1E9JNU6-F1
#
_entry.id   AF-A0A1E9JNU6-F1
#
_cell.length_a   1.000
_cell.length_b   1.000
_cell.length_c   1.000
_cell.angle_alpha   90.00
_cell.angle_beta   90.00
_cell.angle_gamma   90.00
#
_symmetry.space_group_name_H-M   'P 1'
#
loop_
_entity.id
_entity.type
_entity.pdbx_description
1 polymer ?
#
loop_
_entity_poly.entity_id
_entity_poly.type
_entity_poly.pdbx_seq_one_letter_code
_entity_poly.pdbx_strand_id
1 'polypeptide(L)' 'MRKRKTGAPYKKSSRKRIKKMAELEKLCRINYKIDNKILIERLGISKTEFYRNYKKRADELRKINSKESLFNLSQFY' A
#
# COMPACT_ATOMS: atom_id res chain seq x y z
N MET A 1 -17.34 -20.95 22.50
CA MET A 1 -17.06 -20.21 21.25
C MET A 1 -16.51 -21.18 20.20
N ARG A 2 -17.30 -21.56 19.18
CA ARG A 2 -16.92 -22.56 18.15
C ARG A 2 -15.84 -21.97 17.23
N LYS A 3 -14.57 -22.36 17.40
CA LYS A 3 -13.49 -21.99 16.47
C LYS A 3 -13.78 -22.64 15.11
N ARG A 4 -14.11 -21.85 14.09
CA ARG A 4 -14.24 -22.34 12.71
C ARG A 4 -12.87 -22.82 12.24
N LYS A 5 -12.80 -23.98 11.57
CA LYS A 5 -11.60 -24.37 10.83
C LYS A 5 -11.35 -23.32 9.76
N THR A 6 -10.32 -22.50 9.92
CA THR A 6 -9.82 -21.61 8.86
C THR A 6 -9.21 -22.50 7.79
N GLY A 7 -9.94 -22.74 6.71
CA GLY A 7 -9.42 -23.45 5.54
C GLY A 7 -8.20 -22.71 4.97
N ALA A 8 -7.30 -23.47 4.34
CA ALA A 8 -6.11 -22.89 3.72
C ALA A 8 -6.52 -21.80 2.71
N PRO A 9 -5.89 -20.61 2.76
CA PRO A 9 -6.22 -19.54 1.83
C PRO A 9 -5.93 -19.98 0.39
N TYR A 10 -6.87 -19.72 -0.50
CA TYR A 10 -6.75 -20.12 -1.90
C TYR A 10 -5.56 -19.42 -2.57
N LYS A 11 -4.62 -20.20 -3.14
CA LYS A 11 -3.34 -19.72 -3.68
C LYS A 11 -3.46 -18.57 -4.70
N LYS A 12 -4.53 -18.51 -5.49
CA LYS A 12 -4.72 -17.41 -6.44
C LYS A 12 -5.05 -16.08 -5.73
N SER A 13 -5.81 -16.13 -4.63
CA SER A 13 -6.17 -14.94 -3.85
C SER A 13 -4.96 -14.29 -3.17
N SER A 14 -4.06 -15.11 -2.62
CA SER A 14 -2.82 -14.64 -2.00
C SER A 14 -1.88 -14.02 -3.03
N ARG A 15 -1.72 -14.65 -4.20
CA ARG A 15 -0.93 -14.09 -5.32
C ARG A 15 -1.44 -12.72 -5.78
N LYS A 16 -2.76 -12.54 -5.89
CA LYS A 16 -3.36 -11.24 -6.25
C LYS A 16 -3.00 -10.16 -5.23
N ARG A 17 -3.09 -10.47 -3.93
CA ARG A 17 -2.74 -9.54 -2.86
C ARG A 17 -1.25 -9.17 -2.89
N ILE A 18 -0.37 -10.15 -3.08
CA ILE A 18 1.08 -9.94 -3.18
C ILE A 18 1.41 -9.02 -4.35
N LYS A 19 0.83 -9.26 -5.54
CA LYS A 19 1.04 -8.40 -6.71
C LYS A 19 0.62 -6.94 -6.44
N LYS A 20 -0.57 -6.73 -5.84
CA LYS A 20 -1.05 -5.39 -5.51
C LYS A 20 -0.20 -4.69 -4.45
N MET A 21 0.34 -5.44 -3.47
CA MET A 21 1.30 -4.90 -2.50
C MET A 21 2.59 -4.44 -3.17
N ALA A 22 3.16 -5.25 -4.05
CA ALA A 22 4.38 -4.89 -4.78
C ALA A 22 4.16 -3.66 -5.69
N GLU A 23 2.99 -3.57 -6.33
CA GLU A 23 2.62 -2.42 -7.15
C GLU A 23 2.45 -1.13 -6.31
N LEU A 24 1.82 -1.23 -5.13
CA LEU A 24 1.74 -0.13 -4.18
C LEU A 24 3.13 0.36 -3.76
N GLU A 25 4.04 -0.57 -3.43
CA GLU A 25 5.42 -0.25 -3.04
C GLU A 25 6.16 0.47 -4.17
N LYS A 26 6.04 -0.01 -5.41
CA LYS A 26 6.63 0.62 -6.59
C LYS A 26 6.09 2.04 -6.80
N LEU A 27 4.77 2.24 -6.70
CA LEU A 27 4.14 3.55 -6.87
C LEU A 27 4.59 4.55 -5.81
N CYS A 28 4.61 4.13 -4.54
CA CYS A 28 5.08 4.99 -3.45
C CYS A 28 6.57 5.31 -3.56
N ARG A 29 7.40 4.41 -4.11
CA ARG A 29 8.85 4.63 -4.29
C ARG A 29 9.16 5.63 -5.40
N ILE A 30 8.35 5.65 -6.46
CA ILE A 30 8.48 6.64 -7.53
C ILE A 30 8.05 8.03 -7.04
N ASN A 31 6.94 8.11 -6.32
CA ASN A 31 6.43 9.38 -5.79
C ASN A 31 5.79 9.19 -4.42
N TYR A 32 6.50 9.59 -3.37
CA TYR A 32 5.99 9.49 -2.00
C TYR A 32 4.86 10.50 -1.70
N LYS A 33 4.73 11.58 -2.49
CA LYS A 33 3.66 12.58 -2.37
C LYS A 33 2.40 12.21 -3.16
N ILE A 34 2.34 11.00 -3.74
CA ILE A 34 1.19 10.55 -4.54
C ILE A 34 -0.10 10.54 -3.69
N ASP A 35 -1.18 11.05 -4.27
CA ASP A 35 -2.49 11.09 -3.61
C ASP A 35 -3.11 9.70 -3.48
N ASN A 36 -3.92 9.53 -2.42
CA ASN A 36 -4.70 8.31 -2.20
C ASN A 36 -5.65 8.01 -3.38
N LYS A 37 -6.25 9.05 -3.99
CA LYS A 37 -7.16 8.87 -5.13
C LYS A 37 -6.44 8.23 -6.32
N ILE A 38 -5.24 8.73 -6.65
CA ILE A 38 -4.43 8.23 -7.76
C ILE A 38 -3.94 6.81 -7.46
N LEU A 39 -3.55 6.52 -6.21
CA LEU A 39 -3.18 5.15 -5.82
C LEU A 39 -4.35 4.16 -5.99
N ILE A 40 -5.56 4.56 -5.61
CA ILE A 40 -6.77 3.74 -5.75
C ILE A 40 -7.05 3.44 -7.23
N GLU A 41 -6.98 4.47 -8.08
CA GLU A 41 -7.17 4.34 -9.53
C GLU A 41 -6.13 3.43 -10.16
N ARG A 42 -4.84 3.62 -9.85
CA ARG A 42 -3.75 2.80 -10.41
C ARG A 42 -3.78 1.35 -9.94
N LEU A 43 -4.17 1.10 -8.68
CA LEU A 43 -4.29 -0.26 -8.14
C LEU A 43 -5.57 -0.99 -8.58
N GLY A 44 -6.50 -0.29 -9.24
CA GLY A 44 -7.80 -0.83 -9.67
C GLY A 44 -8.54 -1.51 -8.50
N ILE A 45 -8.63 -0.83 -7.36
CA ILE A 45 -9.33 -1.30 -6.16
C ILE A 45 -10.45 -0.34 -5.79
N SER A 46 -11.42 -0.84 -5.02
CA SER A 46 -12.42 0.05 -4.43
C SER A 46 -11.79 0.95 -3.36
N LYS A 47 -12.40 2.12 -3.17
CA LYS A 47 -12.04 3.05 -2.08
C LYS A 47 -12.05 2.31 -0.73
N THR A 48 -13.12 1.59 -0.42
CA THR A 48 -13.28 0.85 0.84
C THR A 48 -12.18 -0.20 1.04
N GLU A 49 -11.81 -0.94 -0.01
CA GLU A 49 -10.73 -1.93 0.06
C GLU A 49 -9.39 -1.27 0.36
N PHE A 50 -9.09 -0.13 -0.27
CA PHE A 50 -7.87 0.63 0.00
C PHE A 50 -7.77 1.06 1.46
N TYR A 51 -8.83 1.69 1.99
CA TYR A 51 -8.82 2.18 3.37
C TYR A 51 -8.75 1.07 4.41
N ARG A 52 -9.32 -0.11 4.13
CA ARG A 52 -9.26 -1.27 5.05
C ARG A 52 -7.90 -1.96 5.05
N ASN A 53 -7.29 -2.17 3.89
CA ASN A 53 -6.17 -3.09 3.75
C ASN A 53 -4.85 -2.44 3.32
N TYR A 54 -4.89 -1.33 2.59
CA TYR A 54 -3.73 -0.76 1.90
C TYR A 54 -3.28 0.59 2.48
N LYS A 55 -4.18 1.37 3.09
CA LYS A 55 -3.86 2.72 3.62
C LYS A 55 -2.70 2.72 4.60
N LYS A 56 -2.74 1.85 5.61
CA LYS A 56 -1.68 1.78 6.63
C LYS A 56 -0.31 1.57 5.98
N ARG A 57 -0.23 0.66 5.02
CA ARG A 57 1.00 0.35 4.29
C ARG A 57 1.44 1.50 3.40
N ALA A 58 0.51 2.16 2.72
CA ALA A 58 0.79 3.34 1.91
C ALA A 58 1.41 4.45 2.78
N ASP A 59 0.84 4.73 3.95
CA ASP A 59 1.32 5.77 4.87
C ASP A 59 2.73 5.45 5.42
N GLU A 60 3.01 4.18 5.72
CA GLU A 60 4.36 3.72 6.10
C GLU A 60 5.38 3.96 4.98
N LEU A 61 5.04 3.56 3.75
CA LEU A 61 5.91 3.72 2.58
C LEU A 61 6.19 5.19 2.29
N ARG A 62 5.19 6.07 2.45
CA ARG A 62 5.37 7.51 2.31
C ARG A 62 6.37 8.06 3.31
N LYS A 63 6.30 7.63 4.58
CA LYS A 63 7.22 8.06 5.63
C LYS A 63 8.65 7.56 5.39
N ILE A 64 8.81 6.35 4.89
CA ILE A 64 10.13 5.79 4.58
C ILE A 64 10.73 6.54 3.39
N ASN A 65 9.98 6.63 2.29
CA ASN A 65 10.47 7.25 1.07
C ASN A 65 10.65 8.77 1.20
N SER A 66 9.90 9.43 2.09
CA SER A 66 10.16 10.84 2.40
C SER A 66 11.52 11.01 3.08
N LYS A 67 11.91 10.11 3.99
CA LYS A 67 13.23 10.15 4.65
C LYS A 67 14.38 9.85 3.70
N GLU A 68 14.17 8.94 2.75
CA GLU A 68 15.15 8.58 1.72
C GLU A 68 15.25 9.62 0.58
N SER A 69 14.34 10.60 0.54
CA SER A 69 14.37 11.65 -0.48
C SER A 69 15.56 12.57 -0.26
N LEU A 70 16.43 12.68 -1.27
CA LEU A 70 17.57 13.62 -1.29
C LEU A 70 17.15 15.09 -1.11
N PHE A 71 15.89 15.41 -1.43
CA PHE A 71 15.30 16.74 -1.28
C PHE A 71 14.28 16.80 -0.15
N ASN A 72 14.66 16.33 1.04
CA ASN A 72 13.78 16.44 2.19
C ASN A 72 13.78 17.90 2.67
N LEU A 73 12.71 18.64 2.38
CA LEU A 73 12.56 20.06 2.73
C LEU A 73 12.77 20.36 4.23
N SER A 74 12.60 19.36 5.09
CA SER A 74 12.89 19.45 6.54
C SER A 74 14.38 19.48 6.89
N GLN A 75 15.29 19.25 5.93
CA GLN A 75 16.74 19.42 6.14
C GLN A 75 17.21 20.83 5.78
N PHE A 76 16.35 21.66 5.18
CA PHE A 76 16.68 23.00 4.70
C PHE A 76 16.00 24.13 5.49
N TYR A 77 15.28 23.79 6.56
CA TYR A 77 14.67 24.71 7.54
C TYR A 77 15.00 24.20 8.95
#